data_AF-A0A9E2PRW7-F1
#
_entry.id   AF-A0A9E2PRW7-F1
#
_cell.length_a   1.000
_cell.length_b   1.000
_cell.length_c   1.000
_cell.angle_alpha   90.00
_cell.angle_beta   90.00
_cell.angle_gamma   90.00
#
_symmetry.space_group_name_H-M   'P 1'
#
loop_
_entity.id
_entity.type
_entity.pdbx_description
1 polymer ?
#
loop_
_entity_poly.entity_id
_entity_poly.type
_entity_poly.pdbx_seq_one_letter_code
_entity_poly.pdbx_strand_id
1 'polypeptide(L)'
;MEIKDIRSCVDLIREASKADLTILSLFLLPLLLGGWSLFLNNLRFFDQYDCCKSLIIGLLFVTYVVGLIIMKSWDPRDERLKRGRYHVQNRLKQRPGQRASFEAIQEEVNQTYTVEFLEELIDKNPGVFRTCMIKRTGGPKRGITLVEEEEAPEGAQQLVGPEGG
;
A
#
# COMPACT_ATOMS: atom_id res chain seq x y z
N MET A 1 22.58 3.98 -28.50
CA MET A 1 22.05 3.71 -27.15
C MET A 1 20.63 3.22 -27.34
N GLU A 2 20.40 1.93 -27.18
CA GLU A 2 19.19 1.26 -27.69
C GLU A 2 18.02 1.41 -26.72
N ILE A 3 16.80 1.47 -27.24
CA ILE A 3 15.55 1.61 -26.45
C ILE A 3 15.39 0.45 -25.44
N LYS A 4 16.03 -0.70 -25.68
CA LYS A 4 16.11 -1.82 -24.74
C LYS A 4 16.89 -1.49 -23.46
N ASP A 5 17.97 -0.72 -23.56
CA ASP A 5 18.78 -0.31 -22.40
C ASP A 5 18.01 0.67 -21.51
N ILE A 6 17.25 1.57 -22.13
CA ILE A 6 16.38 2.52 -21.43
C ILE A 6 15.29 1.77 -20.67
N ARG A 7 14.66 0.77 -21.30
CA ARG A 7 13.60 -0.02 -20.68
C ARG A 7 14.14 -0.89 -19.54
N SER A 8 15.33 -1.47 -19.72
CA SER A 8 16.04 -2.23 -18.68
C SER A 8 16.44 -1.35 -17.49
N CYS A 9 16.96 -0.14 -17.73
CA CYS A 9 17.23 0.84 -16.67
C CYS A 9 15.95 1.26 -15.93
N VAL A 10 14.84 1.46 -16.64
CA VAL A 10 13.55 1.77 -16.02
C VAL A 10 13.06 0.62 -15.15
N ASP A 11 13.21 -0.64 -15.60
CA ASP A 11 12.84 -1.81 -14.81
C ASP A 11 13.77 -1.99 -13.58
N LEU A 12 15.06 -1.66 -13.71
CA LEU A 12 16.03 -1.64 -12.60
C LEU A 12 15.69 -0.55 -11.57
N ILE A 13 15.25 0.63 -12.02
CA ILE A 13 14.75 1.72 -11.16
C ILE A 13 13.43 1.31 -10.49
N ARG A 14 12.63 0.49 -11.17
CA ARG A 14 11.33 0.01 -10.67
C ARG A 14 11.47 -1.11 -9.63
N GLU A 15 12.49 -1.94 -9.73
CA GLU A 15 12.83 -2.98 -8.76
C GLU A 15 13.71 -2.47 -7.60
N ALA A 16 14.40 -1.35 -7.79
CA ALA A 16 15.18 -0.73 -6.73
C ALA A 16 14.30 -0.42 -5.51
N SER A 17 14.78 -0.84 -4.33
CA SER A 17 14.11 -0.60 -3.06
C SER A 17 13.83 0.89 -2.90
N LYS A 18 12.66 1.24 -2.36
CA LYS A 18 12.32 2.63 -2.02
C LYS A 18 13.39 3.29 -1.15
N ALA A 19 14.09 2.51 -0.33
CA ALA A 19 15.21 2.98 0.46
C ALA A 19 16.40 3.37 -0.45
N ASP A 20 16.73 2.55 -1.45
CA ASP A 20 17.83 2.80 -2.37
C ASP A 20 17.56 4.02 -3.26
N LEU A 21 16.32 4.22 -3.72
CA LEU A 21 15.96 5.44 -4.45
C LEU A 21 16.06 6.69 -3.58
N THR A 22 15.67 6.60 -2.31
CA THR A 22 15.74 7.73 -1.37
C THR A 22 17.20 8.04 -1.01
N ILE A 23 18.04 7.01 -0.86
CA ILE A 23 19.47 7.17 -0.61
C ILE A 23 20.14 7.78 -1.84
N LEU A 24 19.86 7.26 -3.04
CA LEU A 24 20.39 7.81 -4.28
C LEU A 24 19.96 9.26 -4.47
N SER A 25 18.70 9.59 -4.20
CA SER A 25 18.21 10.97 -4.31
C SER A 25 18.89 11.88 -3.27
N LEU A 26 19.18 11.39 -2.06
CA LEU A 26 19.88 12.13 -1.01
C LEU A 26 21.33 12.46 -1.41
N PHE A 27 22.01 11.55 -2.10
CA PHE A 27 23.37 11.76 -2.62
C PHE A 27 23.39 12.61 -3.91
N LEU A 28 22.36 12.49 -4.75
CA LEU A 28 22.27 13.27 -5.99
C LEU A 28 21.93 14.73 -5.72
N LEU A 29 21.22 15.02 -4.63
CA LEU A 29 20.78 16.36 -4.26
C LEU A 29 21.92 17.38 -4.04
N PRO A 30 22.97 17.12 -3.23
CA PRO A 30 24.10 18.04 -3.08
C PRO A 30 24.88 18.24 -4.39
N LEU A 31 24.95 17.21 -5.24
CA LEU A 31 25.52 17.29 -6.58
C LEU A 31 24.69 18.20 -7.50
N LEU A 32 23.36 18.05 -7.47
CA LEU A 32 22.44 18.88 -8.24
C LEU A 32 22.48 20.33 -7.75
N LEU A 33 22.40 20.55 -6.44
CA LEU A 33 22.48 21.88 -5.81
C LEU A 33 23.81 22.56 -6.09
N GLY A 34 24.92 21.82 -6.02
CA GLY A 34 26.24 22.33 -6.40
C GLY A 34 26.31 22.73 -7.88
N GLY A 35 25.81 21.87 -8.77
CA GLY A 35 25.74 22.14 -10.21
C GLY A 35 24.85 23.35 -10.55
N TRP A 36 23.66 23.43 -9.95
CA TRP A 36 22.76 24.57 -10.10
C TRP A 36 23.33 25.84 -9.48
N SER A 37 24.05 25.75 -8.36
CA SER A 37 24.73 26.89 -7.76
C SER A 37 25.79 27.47 -8.69
N LEU A 38 26.63 26.62 -9.30
CA LEU A 38 27.63 27.03 -10.30
C LEU A 38 26.98 27.59 -11.58
N PHE A 39 25.92 26.95 -12.06
CA PHE A 39 25.16 27.40 -13.23
C PHE A 39 24.50 28.77 -12.99
N LEU A 40 23.86 28.95 -11.83
CA LEU A 40 23.26 30.21 -11.41
C LEU A 40 24.31 31.30 -11.15
N ASN A 41 25.52 30.92 -10.69
CA ASN A 41 26.63 31.86 -10.55
C ASN A 41 27.19 32.34 -11.89
N ASN A 42 27.16 31.47 -12.91
CA ASN A 42 27.60 31.84 -14.26
C ASN A 42 26.58 32.72 -15.00
N LEU A 43 25.32 32.71 -14.57
CA LEU A 43 24.30 33.63 -15.07
C LEU A 43 24.48 34.99 -14.39
N ARG A 44 25.32 35.86 -14.97
CA ARG A 44 25.53 37.28 -14.60
C ARG A 44 24.23 38.08 -14.38
N PHE A 45 23.10 37.58 -14.86
CA PHE A 45 21.77 38.16 -14.68
C PHE A 45 21.29 38.15 -13.22
N PHE A 46 21.78 37.22 -12.39
CA PHE A 46 21.36 37.06 -10.99
C PHE A 46 22.33 37.66 -9.97
N ASP A 47 23.48 38.19 -10.38
CA ASP A 47 24.48 38.83 -9.51
C ASP A 47 23.92 40.04 -8.74
N GLN A 48 22.86 40.67 -9.26
CA GLN A 48 22.22 41.83 -8.64
C GLN A 48 21.12 41.46 -7.62
N TYR A 49 20.71 40.17 -7.57
CA TYR A 49 19.61 39.69 -6.73
C TYR A 49 19.97 38.40 -5.99
N ASP A 50 20.91 38.48 -5.06
CA ASP A 50 21.29 37.38 -4.15
C ASP A 50 20.08 36.76 -3.42
N CYS A 51 19.08 37.60 -3.10
CA CYS A 51 17.83 37.15 -2.47
C CYS A 51 16.96 36.30 -3.40
N CYS A 52 16.95 36.57 -4.72
CA CYS A 52 16.21 35.75 -5.68
C CYS A 52 16.89 34.40 -5.93
N LYS A 53 18.22 34.38 -5.98
CA LYS A 53 19.01 33.15 -6.14
C LYS A 53 18.75 32.17 -4.99
N SER A 54 18.77 32.65 -3.76
CA SER A 54 18.46 31.83 -2.57
C SER A 54 17.00 31.38 -2.54
N LEU A 55 16.05 32.22 -2.97
CA LEU A 55 14.64 31.85 -3.12
C LEU A 55 14.43 30.70 -4.12
N ILE A 56 15.05 30.76 -5.28
CA ILE A 56 14.94 29.71 -6.31
C ILE A 56 15.50 28.39 -5.77
N ILE A 57 16.68 28.43 -5.14
CA ILE A 57 17.30 27.25 -4.53
C ILE A 57 16.40 26.67 -3.42
N GLY A 58 15.85 27.53 -2.56
CA GLY A 58 14.92 27.14 -1.51
C GLY A 58 13.65 26.48 -2.05
N LEU A 59 13.06 27.04 -3.12
CA LEU A 59 11.85 26.50 -3.75
C LEU A 59 12.12 25.13 -4.39
N LEU A 60 13.29 24.97 -5.02
CA LEU A 60 13.73 23.69 -5.61
C LEU A 60 13.89 22.62 -4.51
N PHE A 61 14.48 22.99 -3.37
CA PHE A 61 14.61 22.12 -2.21
C PHE A 61 13.25 21.73 -1.62
N VAL A 62 12.35 22.70 -1.39
CA VAL A 62 11.01 22.44 -0.85
C VAL A 62 10.21 21.51 -1.75
N THR A 63 10.20 21.79 -3.06
CA THR A 63 9.49 20.96 -4.05
C THR A 63 10.01 19.52 -4.04
N TYR A 64 11.33 19.35 -3.92
CA TYR A 64 11.96 18.05 -3.79
C TYR A 64 11.53 17.31 -2.51
N VAL A 65 11.56 17.97 -1.35
CA VAL A 65 11.15 17.36 -0.07
C VAL A 65 9.68 16.94 -0.12
N VAL A 66 8.80 17.78 -0.66
CA VAL A 66 7.38 17.44 -0.85
C VAL A 66 7.22 16.23 -1.77
N GLY A 67 7.97 16.16 -2.87
CA GLY A 67 8.00 15.00 -3.76
C GLY A 67 8.39 13.70 -3.02
N LEU A 68 9.40 13.75 -2.16
CA LEU A 68 9.79 12.60 -1.34
C LEU A 68 8.72 12.19 -0.33
N ILE A 69 8.05 13.15 0.30
CA ILE A 69 6.96 12.87 1.25
C ILE A 69 5.79 12.18 0.54
N ILE A 70 5.40 12.67 -0.64
CA ILE A 70 4.34 12.06 -1.45
C ILE A 70 4.75 10.65 -1.89
N MET A 71 5.99 10.46 -2.37
CA MET A 71 6.50 9.17 -2.83
C MET A 71 6.63 8.15 -1.68
N LYS A 72 7.01 8.59 -0.49
CA LYS A 72 7.00 7.76 0.73
C LYS A 72 5.57 7.35 1.11
N SER A 73 4.62 8.27 0.97
CA SER A 73 3.21 8.04 1.32
C SER A 73 2.48 7.15 0.32
N TRP A 74 2.93 7.09 -0.93
CA TRP A 74 2.45 6.14 -1.92
C TRP A 74 3.16 4.80 -1.74
N ASP A 75 2.74 4.01 -0.75
CA ASP A 75 3.15 2.62 -0.65
C ASP A 75 2.39 1.72 -1.61
N PRO A 76 3.00 1.22 -2.71
CA PRO A 76 2.34 0.24 -3.56
C PRO A 76 1.97 -1.03 -2.77
N ARG A 77 2.59 -1.27 -1.60
CA ARG A 77 2.14 -2.30 -0.66
C ARG A 77 0.75 -2.01 -0.10
N ASP A 78 0.46 -0.78 0.32
CA ASP A 78 -0.86 -0.42 0.84
C ASP A 78 -1.93 -0.46 -0.26
N GLU A 79 -1.59 -0.09 -1.49
CA GLU A 79 -2.52 -0.31 -2.62
C GLU A 79 -2.76 -1.80 -2.89
N ARG A 80 -1.70 -2.61 -2.88
CA ARG A 80 -1.83 -4.07 -3.04
C ARG A 80 -2.66 -4.69 -1.91
N LEU A 81 -2.48 -4.24 -0.67
CA LEU A 81 -3.29 -4.63 0.48
C LEU A 81 -4.74 -4.22 0.34
N LYS A 82 -5.04 -2.99 -0.09
CA LYS A 82 -6.41 -2.52 -0.33
C LYS A 82 -7.11 -3.36 -1.41
N ARG A 83 -6.44 -3.62 -2.53
CA ARG A 83 -6.98 -4.48 -3.61
C ARG A 83 -7.14 -5.92 -3.12
N GLY A 84 -6.13 -6.46 -2.45
CA GLY A 84 -6.17 -7.81 -1.87
C GLY A 84 -7.33 -7.99 -0.90
N ARG A 85 -7.55 -6.99 -0.01
CA ARG A 85 -8.69 -6.99 0.91
C ARG A 85 -10.00 -7.12 0.15
N TYR A 86 -10.23 -6.29 -0.87
CA TYR A 86 -11.47 -6.33 -1.64
C TYR A 86 -11.70 -7.69 -2.31
N HIS A 87 -10.68 -8.24 -2.95
CA HIS A 87 -10.80 -9.52 -3.65
C HIS A 87 -11.03 -10.69 -2.69
N VAL A 88 -10.27 -10.76 -1.60
CA VAL A 88 -10.41 -11.80 -0.58
C VAL A 88 -11.77 -11.69 0.12
N GLN A 89 -12.19 -10.48 0.49
CA GLN A 89 -13.50 -10.25 1.11
C GLN A 89 -14.64 -10.69 0.20
N ASN A 90 -14.64 -10.26 -1.07
CA ASN A 90 -15.68 -10.61 -2.03
C ASN A 90 -15.74 -12.14 -2.24
N ARG A 91 -14.57 -12.80 -2.29
CA ARG A 91 -14.50 -14.26 -2.42
C ARG A 91 -15.08 -14.97 -1.21
N LEU A 92 -14.77 -14.53 0.00
CA LEU A 92 -15.29 -15.13 1.24
C LEU A 92 -16.81 -14.92 1.36
N LYS A 93 -17.34 -13.75 0.98
CA LYS A 93 -18.79 -13.50 0.95
C LYS A 93 -19.55 -14.48 0.03
N GLN A 94 -18.91 -14.93 -1.06
CA GLN A 94 -19.50 -15.89 -1.99
C GLN A 94 -19.40 -17.36 -1.51
N ARG A 95 -18.69 -17.64 -0.41
CA ARG A 95 -18.54 -19.00 0.12
C ARG A 95 -19.52 -19.27 1.26
N PRO A 96 -20.19 -20.44 1.27
CA PRO A 96 -20.94 -20.86 2.44
C PRO A 96 -19.98 -21.04 3.64
N GLY A 97 -20.29 -20.34 4.73
CA GLY A 97 -19.46 -20.32 5.94
C GLY A 97 -18.28 -19.34 5.92
N GLN A 98 -18.18 -18.47 4.90
CA GLN A 98 -17.29 -17.29 4.86
C GLN A 98 -15.81 -17.54 5.22
N ARG A 99 -15.33 -18.77 4.99
CA ARG A 99 -13.99 -19.24 5.37
C ARG A 99 -13.27 -19.92 4.20
N ALA A 100 -11.96 -19.70 4.11
CA ALA A 100 -11.10 -20.33 3.11
C ALA A 100 -9.69 -20.57 3.67
N SER A 101 -9.01 -21.62 3.23
CA SER A 101 -7.60 -21.83 3.58
C SER A 101 -6.73 -20.84 2.82
N PHE A 102 -5.54 -20.54 3.32
CA PHE A 102 -4.60 -19.66 2.61
C PHE A 102 -4.28 -20.20 1.22
N GLU A 103 -4.06 -21.51 1.08
CA GLU A 103 -3.89 -22.18 -0.21
C GLU A 103 -5.07 -21.95 -1.16
N ALA A 104 -6.31 -22.02 -0.66
CA ALA A 104 -7.48 -21.79 -1.52
C ALA A 104 -7.58 -20.33 -1.97
N ILE A 105 -7.16 -19.38 -1.13
CA ILE A 105 -7.06 -17.97 -1.52
C ILE A 105 -5.96 -17.78 -2.56
N GLN A 106 -4.82 -18.45 -2.42
CA GLN A 106 -3.74 -18.41 -3.41
C GLN A 106 -4.20 -18.98 -4.75
N GLU A 107 -4.86 -20.14 -4.75
CA GLU A 107 -5.33 -20.77 -5.98
C GLU A 107 -6.45 -19.98 -6.67
N GLU A 108 -7.40 -19.44 -5.91
CA GLU A 108 -8.64 -18.89 -6.47
C GLU A 108 -8.66 -17.37 -6.60
N VAL A 109 -7.91 -16.65 -5.78
CA VAL A 109 -7.86 -15.18 -5.81
C VAL A 109 -6.61 -14.72 -6.54
N ASN A 110 -5.43 -15.15 -6.06
CA ASN A 110 -4.16 -14.78 -6.69
C ASN A 110 -3.01 -15.67 -6.22
N GLN A 111 -2.39 -16.41 -7.13
CA GLN A 111 -1.29 -17.33 -6.85
C GLN A 111 -0.02 -16.63 -6.35
N THR A 112 0.10 -15.32 -6.57
CA THR A 112 1.23 -14.52 -6.11
C THR A 112 1.10 -14.08 -4.65
N TYR A 113 -0.04 -14.33 -3.99
CA TYR A 113 -0.20 -14.00 -2.57
C TYR A 113 0.64 -14.94 -1.72
N THR A 114 1.55 -14.40 -0.92
CA THR A 114 2.32 -15.20 0.02
C THR A 114 1.57 -15.36 1.34
N VAL A 115 2.02 -16.27 2.19
CA VAL A 115 1.43 -16.46 3.52
C VAL A 115 1.59 -15.18 4.34
N GLU A 116 2.76 -14.54 4.26
CA GLU A 116 3.07 -13.31 4.98
C GLU A 116 2.16 -12.15 4.54
N PHE A 117 1.85 -12.06 3.25
CA PHE A 117 0.90 -11.07 2.74
C PHE A 117 -0.50 -11.28 3.31
N LEU A 118 -0.97 -12.53 3.40
CA LEU A 118 -2.29 -12.84 3.94
C LEU A 118 -2.35 -12.58 5.45
N GLU A 119 -1.28 -12.85 6.19
CA GLU A 119 -1.15 -12.47 7.60
C GLU A 119 -1.16 -10.96 7.78
N GLU A 120 -0.34 -10.22 7.03
CA GLU A 120 -0.31 -8.75 7.06
C GLU A 120 -1.69 -8.16 6.74
N LEU A 121 -2.42 -8.78 5.79
CA LEU A 121 -3.76 -8.36 5.41
C LEU A 121 -4.78 -8.55 6.53
N ILE A 122 -4.66 -9.61 7.33
CA ILE A 122 -5.49 -9.84 8.53
C ILE A 122 -5.10 -8.85 9.63
N ASP A 123 -3.81 -8.70 9.92
CA ASP A 123 -3.30 -7.84 10.98
C ASP A 123 -3.66 -6.36 10.75
N LYS A 124 -3.65 -5.90 9.49
CA LYS A 124 -4.08 -4.55 9.11
C LYS A 124 -5.61 -4.38 9.07
N ASN A 125 -6.40 -5.46 9.06
CA ASN A 125 -7.86 -5.39 8.98
C ASN A 125 -8.57 -6.36 9.96
N PRO A 126 -8.30 -6.27 11.27
CA PRO A 126 -8.81 -7.21 12.27
C PRO A 126 -10.33 -7.16 12.46
N GLY A 127 -10.97 -6.06 12.08
CA GLY A 127 -12.43 -5.92 12.08
C GLY A 127 -13.13 -6.60 10.89
N VAL A 128 -12.39 -7.00 9.85
CA VAL A 128 -12.96 -7.63 8.65
C VAL A 128 -12.57 -9.10 8.58
N PHE A 129 -11.32 -9.42 8.92
CA PHE A 129 -10.79 -10.77 8.81
C PHE A 129 -10.31 -11.31 10.15
N ARG A 130 -10.41 -12.63 10.32
CA ARG A 130 -9.75 -13.38 11.38
C ARG A 130 -9.06 -14.61 10.83
N THR A 131 -7.99 -15.01 11.49
CA THR A 131 -7.32 -16.28 11.24
C THR A 131 -8.16 -17.43 11.81
N CYS A 132 -8.32 -18.50 11.04
CA CYS A 132 -9.02 -19.70 11.47
C CYS A 132 -8.22 -20.97 11.09
N MET A 133 -8.51 -22.09 11.76
CA MET A 133 -7.95 -23.39 11.41
C MET A 133 -9.02 -24.22 10.71
N ILE A 134 -8.74 -24.68 9.50
CA ILE A 134 -9.65 -25.48 8.69
C ILE A 134 -9.16 -26.92 8.71
N LYS A 135 -10.02 -27.84 9.17
CA LYS A 135 -9.74 -29.28 9.09
C LYS A 135 -9.97 -29.75 7.65
N ARG A 136 -8.88 -30.10 6.95
CA ARG A 136 -8.91 -30.73 5.63
C ARG A 136 -8.22 -32.10 5.70
N THR A 137 -8.51 -32.97 4.74
CA THR A 137 -7.84 -34.26 4.57
C THR A 137 -6.34 -33.99 4.38
N GLY A 138 -5.52 -34.27 5.40
CA GLY A 138 -4.10 -33.90 5.44
C GLY A 138 -3.67 -33.04 6.65
N GLY A 139 -4.60 -32.65 7.53
CA GLY A 139 -4.31 -31.97 8.79
C GLY A 139 -4.93 -30.58 8.91
N PRO A 140 -4.80 -29.92 10.07
CA PRO A 140 -5.34 -28.59 10.29
C PRO A 140 -4.52 -27.56 9.49
N LYS A 141 -5.15 -26.84 8.56
CA LYS A 141 -4.52 -25.79 7.75
C LYS A 141 -4.96 -24.40 8.21
N ARG A 142 -4.05 -23.43 8.15
CA ARG A 142 -4.36 -22.02 8.43
C ARG A 142 -5.24 -21.46 7.31
N GLY A 143 -6.20 -20.63 7.70
CA GLY A 143 -7.18 -20.03 6.84
C GLY A 143 -7.59 -18.66 7.32
N ILE A 144 -8.40 -18.01 6.50
CA ILE A 144 -9.00 -16.71 6.74
C ILE A 144 -10.51 -16.85 6.75
N THR A 145 -11.16 -16.15 7.67
CA THR A 145 -12.62 -16.03 7.76
C THR A 145 -13.01 -14.57 7.85
N LEU A 146 -14.21 -14.25 7.38
CA LEU A 146 -14.82 -12.95 7.70
C LEU A 146 -15.24 -12.95 9.17
N VAL A 147 -15.12 -11.78 9.80
CA VAL A 147 -15.77 -11.52 11.09
C VAL A 147 -17.25 -11.35 10.80
N GLU A 148 -18.08 -12.20 11.40
CA GLU A 148 -19.52 -11.98 11.40
C GLU A 148 -19.78 -10.65 12.11
N GLU A 149 -20.36 -9.67 11.40
CA GLU A 149 -20.99 -8.54 12.07
C GLU A 149 -22.05 -9.17 12.98
N GLU A 150 -21.84 -9.02 14.28
CA GLU A 150 -22.79 -9.42 15.30
C GLU A 150 -24.05 -8.58 15.06
N GLU A 151 -24.95 -9.08 14.21
CA GLU A 151 -26.30 -8.55 14.09
C GLU A 151 -26.89 -8.64 15.49
N ALA A 152 -27.06 -7.47 16.12
CA ALA A 152 -27.74 -7.33 17.39
C ALA A 152 -29.06 -8.13 17.30
N PRO A 153 -29.40 -8.95 18.31
CA PRO A 153 -30.61 -9.75 18.24
C PRO A 153 -31.83 -8.82 18.21
N GLU A 154 -32.40 -8.58 17.03
CA GLU A 154 -33.78 -8.13 16.85
C GLU A 154 -34.70 -9.27 17.27
N GLY A 155 -34.79 -9.47 18.57
CA GLY A 155 -35.49 -10.59 19.18
C GLY A 155 -35.91 -10.28 20.61
N ALA A 156 -36.38 -9.06 20.87
CA ALA A 156 -37.01 -8.70 22.13
C ALA A 156 -38.43 -8.15 21.90
N GLN A 157 -39.38 -9.08 21.94
CA GLN A 157 -40.72 -8.96 22.53
C GLN A 157 -41.66 -7.83 22.06
N GLN A 158 -42.72 -8.24 21.35
CA GLN A 158 -44.07 -7.95 21.84
C GLN A 158 -45.07 -9.02 21.35
N LEU A 159 -45.24 -10.07 22.17
CA LEU A 159 -46.46 -10.86 22.19
C LEU A 159 -47.52 -10.02 22.92
N VAL A 160 -48.33 -9.28 22.18
CA VAL A 160 -49.61 -8.78 22.69
C VAL A 160 -50.65 -9.84 22.35
N GLY A 161 -51.01 -10.64 23.35
CA GLY A 161 -52.14 -11.56 23.25
C GLY A 161 -53.46 -10.78 23.15
N PRO A 162 -54.48 -11.31 22.45
CA PRO A 162 -55.81 -10.74 22.47
C PRO A 162 -56.51 -11.23 23.73
N GLU A 163 -56.68 -10.36 24.73
CA GLU A 163 -57.75 -10.55 25.71
C GLU A 163 -58.92 -9.65 25.33
N GLY A 164 -60.00 -10.30 24.90
CA GLY A 164 -61.32 -9.70 24.79
C GLY A 164 -62.01 -9.66 26.15
N GLY A 165 -62.85 -8.64 26.33
CA GLY A 165 -63.79 -8.45 27.43
C GLY A 165 -64.64 -7.23 27.17
#